data_AF-A0A9J5WC57-F1
#
_entry.id   AF-A0A9J5WC57-F1
#
_cell.length_a   1.000
_cell.length_b   1.000
_cell.length_c   1.000
_cell.angle_alpha   90.00
_cell.angle_beta   90.00
_cell.angle_gamma   90.00
#
_symmetry.space_group_name_H-M   'P 1'
#
loop_
_entity.id
_entity.type
_entity.pdbx_description
1 polymer ?
#
loop_
_entity_poly.entity_id
_entity_poly.type
_entity_poly.pdbx_seq_one_letter_code
_entity_poly.pdbx_strand_id
1 'polypeptide(L)'
;MLEPGSVSNKYYNNIDFPKGHIVVKSFVAEVVDEAGNLVPLYETYLHHWVVVRYYYRKGVGPSSIFGLGSETRKKITYVPDPYGIEVGNPVEVPPGYEERWLFNIHAIDTRGAEDRLGCIECRCDLYNVTKDENDRVIETDYIGGLRCCYDETRCRVKDGFHGLRRNLYLKYTVKYIDWVASIVPVKIYILDITDTWKKPEKSIATVARHHCQIEYLVESCAASVANVGCTHTKKISITFPSGGDIIYGTAHQHTGRTGMALHREDGRVICSSLPIYGEGKEPGNDAGYIVGMPSCYPIPGSIKISEGETVTLLSNYSNAQRHTGVMGLFYLLVAEPSSKPNSILSLY
;
A
#
# COMPACT_ATOMS: atom_id res chain seq x y z
N MET A 1 -6.04 -20.86 -5.49
CA MET A 1 -5.51 -22.12 -4.95
C MET A 1 -4.03 -21.97 -4.72
N LEU A 2 -3.52 -22.38 -3.55
CA LEU A 2 -2.10 -22.34 -3.23
C LEU A 2 -1.59 -23.71 -2.75
N GLU A 3 -0.41 -24.06 -3.21
CA GLU A 3 0.44 -25.14 -2.72
C GLU A 3 1.62 -24.57 -1.92
N PRO A 4 2.28 -25.37 -1.07
CA PRO A 4 3.49 -24.93 -0.35
C PRO A 4 4.54 -24.27 -1.26
N GLY A 5 4.93 -23.05 -0.93
CA GLY A 5 5.89 -22.22 -1.69
C GLY A 5 5.25 -21.42 -2.82
N SER A 6 4.03 -21.72 -3.25
CA SER A 6 3.44 -21.07 -4.42
C SER A 6 3.11 -19.59 -4.20
N VAL A 7 3.29 -18.82 -5.26
CA VAL A 7 2.93 -17.41 -5.34
C VAL A 7 1.65 -17.27 -6.16
N SER A 8 0.71 -16.49 -5.64
CA SER A 8 -0.47 -16.04 -6.36
C SER A 8 -0.40 -14.53 -6.47
N ASN A 9 -0.25 -14.00 -7.69
CA ASN A 9 -0.40 -12.58 -7.99
C ASN A 9 -1.52 -12.43 -9.04
N LYS A 10 -2.77 -12.31 -8.57
CA LYS A 10 -3.95 -12.40 -9.43
C LYS A 10 -4.72 -11.07 -9.48
N TYR A 11 -5.25 -10.77 -10.66
CA TYR A 11 -6.12 -9.63 -10.91
C TYR A 11 -7.58 -10.11 -11.03
N TYR A 12 -8.45 -9.61 -10.16
CA TYR A 12 -9.87 -9.91 -10.14
C TYR A 12 -10.63 -8.67 -10.62
N ASN A 13 -11.06 -8.69 -11.87
CA ASN A 13 -11.80 -7.59 -12.48
C ASN A 13 -13.31 -7.70 -12.21
N ASN A 14 -13.99 -6.55 -12.14
CA ASN A 14 -15.44 -6.48 -11.95
C ASN A 14 -15.88 -7.09 -10.61
N ILE A 15 -15.12 -6.80 -9.54
CA ILE A 15 -15.49 -7.26 -8.20
C ILE A 15 -16.81 -6.62 -7.78
N ASP A 16 -17.56 -7.31 -6.93
CA ASP A 16 -18.80 -6.76 -6.37
C ASP A 16 -18.46 -5.59 -5.44
N PHE A 17 -18.86 -4.39 -5.84
CA PHE A 17 -18.65 -3.17 -5.07
C PHE A 17 -19.96 -2.37 -5.01
N PRO A 18 -20.24 -1.65 -3.91
CA PRO A 18 -21.40 -0.77 -3.83
C PRO A 18 -21.52 0.17 -5.05
N LYS A 19 -22.71 0.22 -5.64
CA LYS A 19 -23.00 1.00 -6.85
C LYS A 19 -23.76 2.28 -6.51
N GLY A 20 -23.70 3.26 -7.42
CA GLY A 20 -24.37 4.55 -7.29
C GLY A 20 -23.39 5.66 -6.90
N HIS A 21 -23.93 6.87 -6.66
CA HIS A 21 -23.15 8.00 -6.15
C HIS A 21 -23.09 7.91 -4.63
N ILE A 22 -21.99 7.40 -4.12
CA ILE A 22 -21.82 7.04 -2.72
C ILE A 22 -20.52 7.58 -2.16
N VAL A 23 -20.37 7.42 -0.85
CA VAL A 23 -19.18 7.81 -0.10
C VAL A 23 -18.66 6.59 0.65
N VAL A 24 -17.45 6.16 0.32
CA VAL A 24 -16.76 5.08 1.06
C VAL A 24 -16.19 5.67 2.35
N LYS A 25 -16.55 5.02 3.45
CA LYS A 25 -16.17 5.40 4.82
C LYS A 25 -15.14 4.45 5.43
N SER A 26 -15.11 3.19 5.01
CA SER A 26 -14.15 2.21 5.50
C SER A 26 -14.05 1.04 4.53
N PHE A 27 -12.86 0.45 4.47
CA PHE A 27 -12.59 -0.75 3.71
C PHE A 27 -11.67 -1.65 4.52
N VAL A 28 -12.06 -2.92 4.67
CA VAL A 28 -11.26 -3.94 5.37
C VAL A 28 -11.23 -5.18 4.48
N ALA A 29 -10.06 -5.81 4.35
CA ALA A 29 -9.92 -7.08 3.66
C ALA A 29 -8.95 -8.02 4.37
N GLU A 30 -9.28 -9.31 4.39
CA GLU A 30 -8.50 -10.36 5.05
C GLU A 30 -8.51 -11.63 4.19
N VAL A 31 -7.43 -12.42 4.26
CA VAL A 31 -7.38 -13.75 3.64
C VAL A 31 -7.97 -14.78 4.58
N VAL A 32 -8.93 -15.55 4.08
CA VAL A 32 -9.64 -16.59 4.82
C VAL A 32 -9.59 -17.95 4.12
N ASP A 33 -9.73 -19.02 4.90
CA ASP A 33 -9.91 -20.38 4.39
C ASP A 33 -11.34 -20.65 3.90
N GLU A 34 -11.61 -21.88 3.44
CA GLU A 34 -12.95 -22.31 2.99
C GLU A 34 -14.03 -22.22 4.07
N ALA A 35 -13.66 -22.34 5.35
CA ALA A 35 -14.58 -22.20 6.47
C ALA A 35 -14.76 -20.73 6.91
N GLY A 36 -14.06 -19.79 6.26
CA GLY A 36 -14.09 -18.37 6.58
C GLY A 36 -13.21 -17.95 7.76
N ASN A 37 -12.33 -18.82 8.23
CA ASN A 37 -11.37 -18.50 9.30
C ASN A 37 -10.18 -17.73 8.75
N LEU A 38 -9.66 -16.80 9.54
CA LEU A 38 -8.45 -16.04 9.19
C LEU A 38 -7.25 -16.99 9.07
N VAL A 39 -6.44 -16.78 8.03
CA VAL A 39 -5.21 -17.54 7.85
C VAL A 39 -4.04 -16.85 8.55
N PRO A 40 -3.12 -17.60 9.20
CA PRO A 40 -1.88 -17.04 9.73
C PRO A 40 -0.90 -16.60 8.62
N LEU A 41 -0.20 -15.49 8.84
CA LEU A 41 0.81 -14.92 7.93
C LEU A 41 2.02 -15.83 7.76
N TYR A 42 2.32 -16.66 8.77
CA TYR A 42 3.38 -17.67 8.68
C TYR A 42 2.99 -18.91 7.86
N GLU A 43 1.74 -19.00 7.41
CA GLU A 43 1.31 -20.03 6.45
C GLU A 43 1.04 -19.44 5.07
N THR A 44 0.25 -18.38 4.98
CA THR A 44 0.09 -17.60 3.75
C THR A 44 0.30 -16.14 4.08
N TYR A 45 1.39 -15.60 3.57
CA TYR A 45 1.71 -14.19 3.70
C TYR A 45 0.92 -13.41 2.64
N LEU A 46 -0.03 -12.60 3.09
CA LEU A 46 -0.69 -11.61 2.24
C LEU A 46 0.24 -10.41 2.08
N HIS A 47 1.02 -10.41 1.00
CA HIS A 47 2.00 -9.37 0.75
C HIS A 47 1.31 -8.03 0.47
N HIS A 48 0.29 -8.02 -0.40
CA HIS A 48 -0.60 -6.87 -0.54
C HIS A 48 -1.95 -7.26 -1.16
N TRP A 49 -2.95 -6.42 -0.91
CA TRP A 49 -4.15 -6.34 -1.73
C TRP A 49 -4.35 -4.88 -2.16
N VAL A 50 -4.67 -4.68 -3.44
CA VAL A 50 -4.90 -3.35 -3.99
C VAL A 50 -6.25 -3.35 -4.67
N VAL A 51 -7.12 -2.42 -4.29
CA VAL A 51 -8.40 -2.18 -4.94
C VAL A 51 -8.32 -0.91 -5.79
N VAL A 52 -8.62 -1.05 -7.08
CA VAL A 52 -8.48 0.04 -8.05
C VAL A 52 -9.82 0.29 -8.72
N ARG A 53 -10.23 1.56 -8.78
CA ARG A 53 -11.36 1.99 -9.61
C ARG A 53 -10.89 2.26 -11.03
N TYR A 54 -11.70 1.82 -11.99
CA TYR A 54 -11.48 2.08 -13.40
C TYR A 54 -12.79 2.36 -14.12
N TYR A 55 -12.73 3.20 -15.15
CA TYR A 55 -13.88 3.54 -15.97
C TYR A 55 -13.88 2.65 -17.21
N TYR A 56 -14.85 1.76 -17.32
CA TYR A 56 -14.95 0.82 -18.42
C TYR A 56 -15.78 1.38 -19.58
N ARG A 57 -15.11 1.61 -20.71
CA ARG A 57 -15.62 1.59 -22.09
C ARG A 57 -14.44 1.11 -22.94
N LYS A 58 -14.60 0.10 -23.81
CA LYS A 58 -13.52 -0.58 -24.57
C LYS A 58 -12.20 0.24 -24.65
N GLY A 59 -11.29 0.06 -23.66
CA GLY A 59 -9.89 0.53 -23.75
C GLY A 59 -9.44 1.82 -23.04
N VAL A 60 -10.03 2.29 -21.92
CA VAL A 60 -9.41 3.38 -21.10
C VAL A 60 -9.15 2.92 -19.66
N GLY A 61 -7.98 3.29 -19.14
CA GLY A 61 -7.37 2.78 -17.90
C GLY A 61 -7.87 3.41 -16.57
N PRO A 62 -7.36 2.91 -15.43
CA PRO A 62 -7.86 3.20 -14.08
C PRO A 62 -7.64 4.63 -13.60
N SER A 63 -8.52 5.12 -12.71
CA SER A 63 -8.56 6.52 -12.26
C SER A 63 -8.33 6.73 -10.75
N SER A 64 -8.39 5.71 -9.88
CA SER A 64 -7.79 5.79 -8.53
C SER A 64 -7.47 4.44 -7.90
N ILE A 65 -6.45 4.45 -7.05
CA ILE A 65 -5.86 3.27 -6.40
C ILE A 65 -6.03 3.44 -4.89
N PHE A 66 -6.57 2.43 -4.22
CA PHE A 66 -6.52 2.28 -2.76
C PHE A 66 -6.04 0.87 -2.45
N GLY A 67 -5.03 0.67 -1.62
CA GLY A 67 -4.51 -0.67 -1.39
C GLY A 67 -3.56 -0.70 -0.22
N LEU A 68 -3.65 -1.75 0.58
CA LEU A 68 -2.84 -1.98 1.77
C LEU A 68 -2.53 -3.48 1.87
N GLY A 69 -1.56 -3.89 2.67
CA GLY A 69 -1.16 -5.29 2.84
C GLY A 69 -1.50 -5.86 4.21
N SER A 70 -0.64 -6.77 4.69
CA SER A 70 -0.80 -7.44 5.99
C SER A 70 -0.90 -6.46 7.16
N GLU A 71 -0.48 -5.21 6.99
CA GLU A 71 -0.56 -4.17 8.02
C GLU A 71 -1.98 -3.71 8.35
N THR A 72 -2.99 -4.09 7.56
CA THR A 72 -4.40 -3.82 7.85
C THR A 72 -5.06 -4.83 8.77
N ARG A 73 -4.32 -5.86 9.20
CA ARG A 73 -4.87 -6.94 10.02
C ARG A 73 -5.55 -6.40 11.26
N LYS A 74 -6.84 -6.70 11.44
CA LYS A 74 -7.65 -6.22 12.57
C LYS A 74 -7.65 -4.69 12.77
N LYS A 75 -7.30 -3.91 11.74
CA LYS A 75 -7.32 -2.44 11.77
C LYS A 75 -8.37 -1.92 10.81
N ILE A 76 -9.36 -1.23 11.35
CA ILE A 76 -10.38 -0.54 10.57
C ILE A 76 -9.79 0.80 10.14
N THR A 77 -9.43 0.93 8.87
CA THR A 77 -9.24 2.24 8.26
C THR A 77 -10.62 2.87 8.08
N TYR A 78 -10.84 4.03 8.68
CA TYR A 78 -12.09 4.77 8.54
C TYR A 78 -11.81 6.19 8.07
N VAL A 79 -12.76 6.82 7.39
CA VAL A 79 -12.68 8.23 7.02
C VAL A 79 -13.62 9.00 7.97
N PRO A 80 -13.14 9.95 8.79
CA PRO A 80 -13.98 10.67 9.74
C PRO A 80 -15.01 11.56 9.03
N ASP A 81 -16.17 11.82 9.65
CA ASP A 81 -17.10 12.83 9.14
C ASP A 81 -16.51 14.25 9.29
N PRO A 82 -16.85 15.20 8.38
CA PRO A 82 -17.74 15.07 7.22
C PRO A 82 -17.03 14.52 5.96
N TYR A 83 -15.83 13.96 6.08
CA TYR A 83 -14.99 13.58 4.96
C TYR A 83 -15.34 12.20 4.40
N GLY A 84 -15.01 11.94 3.14
CA GLY A 84 -15.20 10.62 2.55
C GLY A 84 -14.62 10.44 1.16
N ILE A 85 -14.38 9.19 0.76
CA ILE A 85 -13.90 8.88 -0.59
C ILE A 85 -15.13 8.82 -1.51
N GLU A 86 -15.25 9.81 -2.39
CA GLU A 86 -16.35 9.91 -3.34
C GLU A 86 -16.21 8.87 -4.46
N VAL A 87 -17.32 8.19 -4.75
CA VAL A 87 -17.41 7.08 -5.69
C VAL A 87 -18.66 7.27 -6.57
N GLY A 88 -18.54 7.02 -7.87
CA GLY A 88 -19.66 7.13 -8.80
C GLY A 88 -20.16 8.55 -9.04
N ASN A 89 -19.28 9.56 -8.96
CA ASN A 89 -19.64 10.95 -9.28
C ASN A 89 -20.00 11.06 -10.78
N PRO A 90 -21.24 11.43 -11.15
CA PRO A 90 -21.68 11.51 -12.55
C PRO A 90 -20.91 12.53 -13.41
N VAL A 91 -20.22 13.50 -12.79
CA VAL A 91 -19.38 14.49 -13.48
C VAL A 91 -18.00 13.90 -13.82
N GLU A 92 -17.48 13.00 -12.97
CA GLU A 92 -16.19 12.34 -13.20
C GLU A 92 -16.31 11.14 -14.13
N VAL A 93 -17.44 10.42 -14.08
CA VAL A 93 -17.72 9.28 -14.96
C VAL A 93 -18.08 9.80 -16.35
N PRO A 94 -17.23 9.58 -17.38
CA PRO A 94 -17.53 10.11 -18.71
C PRO A 94 -18.77 9.45 -19.32
N PRO A 95 -19.56 10.16 -20.16
CA PRO A 95 -20.73 9.57 -20.79
C PRO A 95 -20.43 8.27 -21.54
N GLY A 96 -21.18 7.21 -21.24
CA GLY A 96 -21.02 5.88 -21.83
C GLY A 96 -19.92 5.00 -21.21
N TYR A 97 -19.35 5.41 -20.08
CA TYR A 97 -18.48 4.59 -19.23
C TYR A 97 -19.25 4.09 -18.02
N GLU A 98 -18.90 2.88 -17.55
CA GLU A 98 -19.35 2.35 -16.26
C GLU A 98 -18.16 2.34 -15.30
N GLU A 99 -18.32 2.88 -14.09
CA GLU A 99 -17.31 2.73 -13.05
C GLU A 99 -17.30 1.28 -12.53
N ARG A 100 -16.13 0.67 -12.52
CA ARG A 100 -15.90 -0.70 -12.06
C ARG A 100 -14.68 -0.75 -11.15
N TRP A 101 -14.58 -1.87 -10.45
CA TRP A 101 -13.53 -2.11 -9.47
C TRP A 101 -12.77 -3.38 -9.81
N LEU A 102 -11.48 -3.37 -9.53
CA LEU A 102 -10.62 -4.55 -9.61
C LEU A 102 -9.83 -4.71 -8.32
N PHE A 103 -9.51 -5.95 -7.97
CA PHE A 103 -8.46 -6.26 -7.02
C PHE A 103 -7.21 -6.75 -7.73
N ASN A 104 -6.04 -6.36 -7.25
CA ASN A 104 -4.82 -7.14 -7.37
C ASN A 104 -4.51 -7.73 -5.99
N ILE A 105 -4.25 -9.03 -5.94
CA ILE A 105 -3.96 -9.76 -4.70
C ILE A 105 -2.68 -10.53 -4.89
N HIS A 106 -1.69 -10.20 -4.08
CA HIS A 106 -0.40 -10.88 -4.03
C HIS A 106 -0.24 -11.61 -2.70
N ALA A 107 -0.20 -12.94 -2.76
CA ALA A 107 -0.08 -13.81 -1.61
C ALA A 107 0.92 -14.94 -1.86
N ILE A 108 1.67 -15.30 -0.82
CA ILE A 108 2.74 -16.30 -0.88
C ILE A 108 2.46 -17.37 0.17
N ASP A 109 2.37 -18.64 -0.24
CA ASP A 109 2.27 -19.76 0.69
C ASP A 109 3.67 -20.10 1.23
N THR A 110 3.90 -19.82 2.51
CA THR A 110 5.20 -19.98 3.16
C THR A 110 5.29 -21.27 3.98
N ARG A 111 4.28 -22.17 3.87
CA ARG A 111 4.32 -23.49 4.51
C ARG A 111 5.47 -24.29 3.92
N GLY A 112 6.31 -24.85 4.80
CA GLY A 112 7.47 -25.64 4.38
C GLY A 112 8.62 -24.86 3.75
N ALA A 113 8.53 -23.53 3.61
CA ALA A 113 9.61 -22.71 3.07
C ALA A 113 10.94 -22.97 3.79
N GLU A 114 12.05 -23.04 3.03
CA GLU A 114 13.39 -23.14 3.61
C GLU A 114 13.74 -21.89 4.41
N ASP A 115 13.43 -20.73 3.81
CA ASP A 115 13.60 -19.41 4.40
C ASP A 115 12.35 -18.58 4.17
N ARG A 116 11.50 -18.50 5.20
CA ARG A 116 10.23 -17.76 5.13
C ARG A 116 10.44 -16.28 4.86
N LEU A 117 11.44 -15.66 5.49
CA LEU A 117 11.68 -14.23 5.33
C LEU A 117 12.16 -13.95 3.92
N GLY A 118 13.10 -14.75 3.41
CA GLY A 118 13.56 -14.63 2.04
C GLY A 118 12.44 -14.84 1.01
N CYS A 119 11.49 -15.74 1.27
CA CYS A 119 10.32 -15.89 0.40
C CYS A 119 9.47 -14.61 0.36
N ILE A 120 9.12 -14.04 1.52
CA ILE A 120 8.25 -12.85 1.58
C ILE A 120 8.95 -11.56 1.14
N GLU A 121 10.28 -11.55 1.12
CA GLU A 121 11.12 -10.49 0.54
C GLU A 121 11.49 -10.76 -0.92
N CYS A 122 10.93 -11.82 -1.50
CA CYS A 122 11.03 -12.13 -2.93
C CYS A 122 12.47 -12.34 -3.40
N ARG A 123 13.35 -12.94 -2.58
CA ARG A 123 14.76 -13.18 -2.96
C ARG A 123 14.87 -14.16 -4.13
N CYS A 124 15.53 -13.75 -5.19
CA CYS A 124 15.55 -14.47 -6.46
C CYS A 124 16.16 -15.88 -6.34
N ASP A 125 17.14 -16.07 -5.46
CA ASP A 125 17.79 -17.35 -5.21
C ASP A 125 16.82 -18.43 -4.70
N LEU A 126 15.75 -18.03 -3.99
CA LEU A 126 14.73 -18.95 -3.48
C LEU A 126 13.65 -19.30 -4.52
N TYR A 127 13.45 -18.47 -5.54
CA TYR A 127 12.44 -18.72 -6.58
C TYR A 127 13.00 -19.44 -7.80
N ASN A 128 14.34 -19.48 -7.95
CA ASN A 128 15.03 -20.12 -9.06
C ASN A 128 14.54 -19.64 -10.44
N VAL A 129 14.31 -18.33 -10.56
CA VAL A 129 13.86 -17.67 -11.79
C VAL A 129 15.01 -16.84 -12.39
N THR A 130 15.08 -16.81 -13.71
CA THR A 130 16.07 -16.03 -14.47
C THR A 130 15.41 -14.96 -15.35
N LYS A 131 14.08 -14.98 -15.44
CA LYS A 131 13.27 -14.04 -16.19
C LYS A 131 12.06 -13.60 -15.37
N ASP A 132 11.66 -12.35 -15.58
CA ASP A 132 10.49 -11.77 -14.95
C ASP A 132 9.17 -12.13 -15.66
N GLU A 133 8.05 -11.63 -15.13
CA GLU A 133 6.69 -11.90 -15.67
C GLU A 133 6.51 -11.46 -17.13
N ASN A 134 7.35 -10.56 -17.63
CA ASN A 134 7.33 -10.06 -19.01
C ASN A 134 8.38 -10.74 -19.89
N ASP A 135 8.92 -11.88 -19.43
CA ASP A 135 9.92 -12.70 -20.12
C ASP A 135 11.27 -11.96 -20.34
N ARG A 136 11.55 -10.92 -19.54
CA ARG A 136 12.81 -10.17 -19.57
C ARG A 136 13.80 -10.79 -18.61
N VAL A 137 15.07 -10.83 -19.02
CA VAL A 137 16.16 -11.36 -18.18
C VAL A 137 16.30 -10.53 -16.91
N ILE A 138 16.40 -11.22 -15.78
CA ILE A 138 16.69 -10.62 -14.47
C ILE A 138 18.22 -10.48 -14.37
N GLU A 139 18.68 -9.25 -14.14
CA GLU A 139 20.09 -8.94 -14.01
C GLU A 139 20.69 -9.56 -12.74
N THR A 140 21.98 -9.88 -12.78
CA THR A 140 22.65 -10.59 -11.68
C THR A 140 22.75 -9.78 -10.39
N ASP A 141 22.66 -8.45 -10.49
CA ASP A 141 22.64 -7.52 -9.36
C ASP A 141 21.22 -7.30 -8.80
N TYR A 142 20.17 -7.73 -9.52
CA TYR A 142 18.81 -7.77 -8.99
C TYR A 142 18.63 -9.05 -8.16
N ILE A 143 18.87 -8.93 -6.86
CA ILE A 143 18.91 -10.07 -5.94
C ILE A 143 17.57 -10.42 -5.28
N GLY A 144 16.55 -9.56 -5.39
CA GLY A 144 15.22 -9.84 -4.86
C GLY A 144 14.23 -8.69 -5.04
N GLY A 145 12.95 -9.06 -5.16
CA GLY A 145 11.83 -8.14 -5.35
C GLY A 145 10.77 -8.66 -6.32
N LEU A 146 9.88 -7.78 -6.75
CA LEU A 146 8.71 -8.07 -7.59
C LEU A 146 9.01 -8.88 -8.86
N ARG A 147 10.19 -8.72 -9.46
CA ARG A 147 10.57 -9.46 -10.69
C ARG A 147 10.86 -10.93 -10.44
N CYS A 148 11.07 -11.32 -9.18
CA CYS A 148 11.39 -12.69 -8.79
C CYS A 148 10.21 -13.45 -8.18
N CYS A 149 9.16 -12.74 -7.75
CA CYS A 149 7.99 -13.31 -7.07
C CYS A 149 6.70 -12.89 -7.79
N TYR A 150 6.58 -13.24 -9.06
CA TYR A 150 5.36 -13.05 -9.83
C TYR A 150 4.45 -14.27 -9.76
N ASP A 151 3.29 -14.17 -10.38
CA ASP A 151 2.28 -15.23 -10.37
C ASP A 151 2.83 -16.59 -10.82
N GLU A 152 2.39 -17.67 -10.19
CA GLU A 152 2.77 -19.06 -10.51
C GLU A 152 4.23 -19.43 -10.23
N THR A 153 5.07 -18.49 -9.81
CA THR A 153 6.38 -18.80 -9.25
C THR A 153 6.26 -19.56 -7.92
N ARG A 154 7.34 -20.23 -7.52
CA ARG A 154 7.36 -21.05 -6.31
C ARG A 154 8.63 -20.80 -5.52
N CYS A 155 8.47 -20.32 -4.29
CA CYS A 155 9.55 -20.25 -3.34
C CYS A 155 9.99 -21.65 -2.92
N ARG A 156 11.29 -21.85 -2.76
CA ARG A 156 11.89 -23.11 -2.33
C ARG A 156 11.34 -23.55 -0.97
N VAL A 157 10.94 -24.81 -0.92
CA VAL A 157 10.47 -25.50 0.28
C VAL A 157 11.46 -26.60 0.66
N LYS A 158 11.51 -26.94 1.95
CA LYS A 158 12.38 -27.98 2.49
C LYS A 158 12.13 -29.31 1.81
N ASP A 159 13.21 -30.04 1.52
CA ASP A 159 13.15 -31.38 0.94
C ASP A 159 12.22 -32.30 1.75
N GLY A 160 11.34 -33.02 1.04
CA GLY A 160 10.36 -33.93 1.63
C GLY A 160 9.13 -33.24 2.27
N PHE A 161 9.03 -31.90 2.25
CA PHE A 161 7.81 -31.23 2.70
C PHE A 161 6.70 -31.37 1.65
N HIS A 162 5.67 -32.14 2.00
CA HIS A 162 4.44 -32.25 1.22
C HIS A 162 3.29 -31.64 2.01
N GLY A 163 2.73 -30.55 1.50
CA GLY A 163 1.55 -29.90 2.07
C GLY A 163 0.39 -29.94 1.09
N LEU A 164 -0.83 -30.02 1.62
CA LEU A 164 -2.04 -30.04 0.81
C LEU A 164 -2.25 -28.70 0.11
N ARG A 165 -2.70 -28.79 -1.14
CA ARG A 165 -3.26 -27.67 -1.90
C ARG A 165 -4.52 -27.17 -1.20
N ARG A 166 -4.67 -25.85 -1.06
CA ARG A 166 -5.85 -25.24 -0.43
C ARG A 166 -6.45 -24.12 -1.26
N ASN A 167 -7.76 -23.95 -1.14
CA ASN A 167 -8.45 -22.73 -1.58
C ASN A 167 -8.37 -21.69 -0.48
N LEU A 168 -8.09 -20.46 -0.89
CA LEU A 168 -8.10 -19.29 -0.04
C LEU A 168 -8.93 -18.22 -0.73
N TYR A 169 -9.54 -17.36 0.07
CA TYR A 169 -10.45 -16.32 -0.39
C TYR A 169 -10.04 -15.00 0.24
N LEU A 170 -10.27 -13.90 -0.48
CA LEU A 170 -10.24 -12.58 0.12
C LEU A 170 -11.65 -12.23 0.58
N LYS A 171 -11.83 -12.07 1.88
CA LYS A 171 -13.05 -11.56 2.48
C LYS A 171 -12.88 -10.08 2.73
N TYR A 172 -13.75 -9.25 2.16
CA TYR A 172 -13.72 -7.81 2.37
C TYR A 172 -15.06 -7.26 2.87
N THR A 173 -15.00 -6.10 3.50
CA THR A 173 -16.17 -5.37 4.00
C THR A 173 -15.98 -3.90 3.70
N VAL A 174 -16.96 -3.31 3.02
CA VAL A 174 -17.00 -1.90 2.68
C VAL A 174 -18.10 -1.24 3.49
N LYS A 175 -17.78 -0.17 4.22
CA LYS A 175 -18.78 0.72 4.81
C LYS A 175 -18.93 1.94 3.92
N TYR A 176 -20.16 2.25 3.56
CA TYR A 176 -20.49 3.37 2.69
C TYR A 176 -21.81 4.02 3.11
N ILE A 177 -22.03 5.24 2.64
CA ILE A 177 -23.28 5.99 2.76
C ILE A 177 -23.63 6.59 1.39
N ASP A 178 -24.89 6.96 1.20
CA ASP A 178 -25.30 7.70 0.01
C ASP A 178 -24.65 9.09 -0.01
N TRP A 179 -24.33 9.59 -1.22
CA TRP A 179 -23.79 10.93 -1.37
C TRP A 179 -24.79 11.99 -0.89
N VAL A 180 -24.28 12.94 -0.09
CA VAL A 180 -25.01 14.15 0.31
C VAL A 180 -24.09 15.36 0.19
N ALA A 181 -24.66 16.52 -0.15
CA ALA A 181 -23.89 17.73 -0.46
C ALA A 181 -23.03 18.27 0.71
N SER A 182 -23.28 17.82 1.94
CA SER A 182 -22.47 18.18 3.12
C SER A 182 -21.17 17.37 3.24
N ILE A 183 -20.99 16.32 2.43
CA ILE A 183 -19.76 15.52 2.45
C ILE A 183 -18.63 16.30 1.78
N VAL A 184 -17.47 16.25 2.40
CA VAL A 184 -16.22 16.81 1.86
C VAL A 184 -15.42 15.67 1.23
N PRO A 185 -15.31 15.58 -0.11
CA PRO A 185 -14.56 14.53 -0.75
C PRO A 185 -13.07 14.67 -0.44
N VAL A 186 -12.39 13.55 -0.20
CA VAL A 186 -10.94 13.52 -0.03
C VAL A 186 -10.25 12.92 -1.25
N LYS A 187 -9.06 13.45 -1.56
CA LYS A 187 -8.15 12.86 -2.54
C LYS A 187 -7.16 11.93 -1.85
N ILE A 188 -6.84 10.84 -2.54
CA ILE A 188 -5.88 9.84 -2.09
C ILE A 188 -4.52 10.20 -2.69
N TYR A 189 -3.51 10.34 -1.84
CA TYR A 189 -2.11 10.45 -2.25
C TYR A 189 -1.37 9.21 -1.78
N ILE A 190 -0.52 8.66 -2.65
CA ILE A 190 0.42 7.59 -2.33
C ILE A 190 1.81 8.15 -2.60
N LEU A 191 2.58 8.36 -1.54
CA LEU A 191 3.95 8.86 -1.61
C LEU A 191 4.90 7.67 -1.59
N ASP A 192 5.80 7.58 -2.57
CA ASP A 192 6.78 6.49 -2.66
C ASP A 192 8.18 7.02 -2.34
N ILE A 193 8.84 6.47 -1.32
CA ILE A 193 10.20 6.83 -0.91
C ILE A 193 11.26 6.62 -2.02
N THR A 194 10.94 5.89 -3.07
CA THR A 194 11.80 5.62 -4.21
C THR A 194 11.57 6.55 -5.39
N ASP A 195 10.64 7.50 -5.29
CA ASP A 195 10.42 8.48 -6.34
C ASP A 195 11.69 9.31 -6.58
N THR A 196 12.05 9.44 -7.85
CA THR A 196 13.23 10.17 -8.31
C THR A 196 12.89 11.49 -8.99
N TRP A 197 11.61 11.85 -9.05
CA TRP A 197 11.17 13.12 -9.63
C TRP A 197 11.75 14.31 -8.86
N LYS A 198 12.17 15.31 -9.63
CA LYS A 198 12.62 16.60 -9.12
C LYS A 198 11.89 17.70 -9.87
N LYS A 199 11.48 18.74 -9.16
CA LYS A 199 10.86 19.92 -9.76
C LYS A 199 11.82 20.53 -10.79
N PRO A 200 11.44 20.67 -12.07
CA PRO A 200 12.30 21.27 -13.07
C PRO A 200 12.51 22.77 -12.80
N GLU A 201 13.73 23.27 -13.01
CA GLU A 201 14.10 24.69 -12.78
C GLU A 201 13.39 25.66 -13.72
N LYS A 202 12.88 25.18 -14.87
CA LYS A 202 12.13 25.98 -15.84
C LYS A 202 10.74 25.38 -16.01
N SER A 203 9.71 26.19 -15.75
CA SER A 203 8.30 25.83 -15.85
C SER A 203 7.86 25.62 -17.30
N ILE A 204 8.19 24.48 -17.88
CA ILE A 204 7.43 23.99 -19.03
C ILE A 204 6.26 23.24 -18.40
N ALA A 205 5.05 23.75 -18.60
CA ALA A 205 3.77 23.21 -18.12
C ALA A 205 3.50 21.82 -18.71
N THR A 206 4.27 20.84 -18.24
CA THR A 206 4.11 19.42 -18.49
C THR A 206 3.72 18.79 -17.16
N VAL A 207 2.75 17.88 -17.20
CA VAL A 207 2.32 17.10 -16.04
C VAL A 207 3.55 16.47 -15.40
N ALA A 208 3.73 16.66 -14.09
CA ALA A 208 4.84 16.07 -13.34
C ALA A 208 4.81 14.54 -13.49
N ARG A 209 5.78 13.98 -14.22
CA ARG A 209 5.90 12.54 -14.39
C ARG A 209 6.79 11.98 -13.28
N HIS A 210 6.17 11.41 -12.27
CA HIS A 210 6.86 10.73 -11.18
C HIS A 210 7.50 9.43 -11.65
N HIS A 211 8.68 9.10 -11.11
CA HIS A 211 9.47 7.92 -11.47
C HIS A 211 9.68 7.05 -10.22
N CYS A 212 8.57 6.49 -9.75
CA CYS A 212 8.49 5.59 -8.60
C CYS A 212 9.05 4.20 -8.95
N GLN A 213 9.98 3.69 -8.15
CA GLN A 213 10.55 2.34 -8.31
C GLN A 213 9.82 1.29 -7.47
N ILE A 214 8.91 1.70 -6.57
CA ILE A 214 8.06 0.88 -5.70
C ILE A 214 8.84 0.17 -4.59
N GLU A 215 9.91 -0.54 -4.93
CA GLU A 215 10.74 -1.31 -4.01
C GLU A 215 12.21 -0.87 -4.03
N TYR A 216 12.94 -1.20 -2.98
CA TYR A 216 14.37 -0.95 -2.90
C TYR A 216 15.09 -1.99 -2.04
N LEU A 217 16.41 -2.05 -2.20
CA LEU A 217 17.31 -2.87 -1.40
C LEU A 217 17.72 -2.13 -0.11
N VAL A 218 17.72 -2.84 1.02
CA VAL A 218 18.32 -2.37 2.28
C VAL A 218 19.53 -3.25 2.57
N GLU A 219 20.72 -2.67 2.44
CA GLU A 219 21.97 -3.38 2.70
C GLU A 219 22.23 -3.58 4.19
N SER A 220 22.79 -4.74 4.55
CA SER A 220 23.17 -5.05 5.92
C SER A 220 24.25 -4.10 6.43
N CYS A 221 24.18 -3.69 7.70
CA CYS A 221 25.23 -2.94 8.36
C CYS A 221 26.52 -3.77 8.52
N ALA A 222 27.65 -3.09 8.73
CA ALA A 222 28.93 -3.76 8.90
C ALA A 222 28.97 -4.60 10.20
N ALA A 223 29.49 -5.83 10.09
CA ALA A 223 29.56 -6.81 11.18
C ALA A 223 30.41 -6.36 12.40
N SER A 224 31.18 -5.27 12.28
CA SER A 224 31.99 -4.70 13.36
C SER A 224 31.19 -3.90 14.39
N VAL A 225 29.91 -3.59 14.11
CA VAL A 225 29.00 -2.95 15.05
C VAL A 225 28.21 -4.07 15.73
N ALA A 226 28.25 -4.16 17.06
CA ALA A 226 27.30 -5.01 17.78
C ALA A 226 25.90 -4.65 17.27
N ASN A 227 25.15 -5.60 16.69
CA ASN A 227 23.92 -5.42 15.89
C ASN A 227 22.77 -4.61 16.55
N VAL A 228 23.00 -4.04 17.73
CA VAL A 228 22.17 -3.07 18.43
C VAL A 228 22.35 -1.69 17.80
N GLY A 229 21.39 -1.26 16.97
CA GLY A 229 21.31 0.11 16.45
C GLY A 229 21.44 0.27 14.92
N CYS A 230 21.59 -0.83 14.17
CA CYS A 230 21.64 -0.78 12.71
C CYS A 230 20.30 -0.30 12.13
N THR A 231 20.30 0.93 11.61
CA THR A 231 19.14 1.56 10.97
C THR A 231 19.54 2.08 9.59
N HIS A 232 18.78 1.68 8.57
CA HIS A 232 18.83 2.26 7.24
C HIS A 232 17.68 3.25 7.08
N THR A 233 18.04 4.52 6.85
CA THR A 233 17.08 5.61 6.62
C THR A 233 17.13 6.05 5.16
N LYS A 234 15.98 6.03 4.49
CA LYS A 234 15.79 6.65 3.18
C LYS A 234 14.92 7.90 3.34
N LYS A 235 15.30 8.98 2.64
CA LYS A 235 14.65 10.29 2.71
C LYS A 235 14.39 10.82 1.31
N ILE A 236 13.20 11.38 1.08
CA ILE A 236 12.89 12.19 -0.09
C ILE A 236 12.10 13.45 0.31
N SER A 237 12.14 14.45 -0.56
CA SER A 237 11.35 15.68 -0.45
C SER A 237 10.32 15.70 -1.57
N ILE A 238 9.05 15.91 -1.24
CA ILE A 238 7.93 15.88 -2.18
C ILE A 238 7.19 17.20 -2.10
N THR A 239 6.97 17.84 -3.24
CA THR A 239 6.18 19.06 -3.34
C THR A 239 4.73 18.71 -3.65
N PHE A 240 3.79 19.18 -2.83
CA PHE A 240 2.37 18.90 -3.04
C PHE A 240 1.81 19.71 -4.22
N PRO A 241 1.11 19.07 -5.18
CA PRO A 241 0.56 19.75 -6.35
C PRO A 241 -0.64 20.65 -6.03
N SER A 242 -1.25 20.44 -4.88
CA SER A 242 -2.43 21.15 -4.38
C SER A 242 -2.37 21.18 -2.86
N GLY A 243 -2.91 22.25 -2.28
CA GLY A 243 -3.05 22.35 -0.83
C GLY A 243 -4.29 21.62 -0.30
N GLY A 244 -4.37 21.45 1.02
CA GLY A 244 -5.54 20.85 1.67
C GLY A 244 -5.29 20.43 3.11
N ASP A 245 -6.36 20.02 3.78
CA ASP A 245 -6.33 19.46 5.14
C ASP A 245 -5.96 17.98 5.10
N ILE A 246 -4.97 17.57 5.89
CA ILE A 246 -4.64 16.15 6.08
C ILE A 246 -5.67 15.54 7.03
N ILE A 247 -6.45 14.58 6.53
CA ILE A 247 -7.53 13.93 7.26
C ILE A 247 -7.08 12.59 7.83
N TYR A 248 -6.20 11.92 7.10
CA TYR A 248 -5.70 10.59 7.45
C TYR A 248 -4.32 10.38 6.83
N GLY A 249 -3.50 9.57 7.50
CA GLY A 249 -2.28 9.05 6.91
C GLY A 249 -1.84 7.73 7.52
N THR A 250 -1.22 6.88 6.71
CA THR A 250 -0.62 5.62 7.18
C THR A 250 0.52 5.21 6.27
N ALA A 251 1.54 4.57 6.81
CA ALA A 251 2.58 3.97 6.00
C ALA A 251 2.28 2.50 5.63
N HIS A 252 2.86 2.08 4.50
CA HIS A 252 2.96 0.70 4.07
C HIS A 252 4.45 0.37 3.85
N GLN A 253 4.88 -0.71 4.49
CA GLN A 253 6.28 -1.15 4.57
C GLN A 253 6.30 -2.64 4.90
N HIS A 254 7.35 -3.34 4.50
CA HIS A 254 7.52 -4.78 4.72
C HIS A 254 8.20 -5.09 6.06
N THR A 255 8.29 -6.38 6.38
CA THR A 255 9.01 -6.90 7.55
C THR A 255 10.44 -6.38 7.58
N GLY A 256 10.94 -6.04 8.76
CA GLY A 256 12.25 -5.36 8.94
C GLY A 256 12.13 -3.85 9.13
N ARG A 257 10.96 -3.26 8.86
CA ARG A 257 10.72 -1.83 9.11
C ARG A 257 10.82 -1.46 10.59
N THR A 258 11.25 -0.23 10.86
CA THR A 258 11.23 0.39 12.20
C THR A 258 10.32 1.62 12.27
N GLY A 259 9.92 2.19 11.12
CA GLY A 259 8.86 3.19 11.04
C GLY A 259 8.99 4.11 9.83
N MET A 260 7.93 4.89 9.61
CA MET A 260 7.87 5.93 8.60
C MET A 260 7.26 7.20 9.16
N ALA A 261 7.71 8.35 8.67
CA ALA A 261 7.20 9.63 9.10
C ALA A 261 7.26 10.67 8.00
N LEU A 262 6.21 11.49 7.93
CA LEU A 262 6.08 12.64 7.07
C LEU A 262 6.32 13.90 7.91
N HIS A 263 7.21 14.78 7.46
CA HIS A 263 7.59 16.00 8.13
C HIS A 263 7.36 17.22 7.24
N ARG A 264 7.07 18.36 7.85
CA ARG A 264 7.12 19.66 7.19
C ARG A 264 8.56 20.07 6.89
N GLU A 265 8.71 21.11 6.08
CA GLU A 265 10.00 21.79 5.84
C GLU A 265 10.68 22.24 7.15
N ASP A 266 9.91 22.69 8.15
CA ASP A 266 10.44 23.12 9.45
C ASP A 266 10.78 21.97 10.41
N GLY A 267 10.65 20.72 9.95
CA GLY A 267 10.97 19.51 10.72
C GLY A 267 9.85 19.02 11.64
N ARG A 268 8.71 19.71 11.75
CA ARG A 268 7.56 19.21 12.53
C ARG A 268 6.96 17.96 11.87
N VAL A 269 6.64 16.96 12.67
CA VAL A 269 5.97 15.72 12.21
C VAL A 269 4.53 16.05 11.82
N ILE A 270 4.14 15.70 10.60
CA ILE A 270 2.76 15.70 10.13
C ILE A 270 2.07 14.42 10.59
N CYS A 271 2.66 13.28 10.23
CA CYS A 271 2.15 11.95 10.53
C CYS A 271 3.31 10.98 10.68
N SER A 272 3.16 9.99 11.56
CA SER A 272 4.10 8.90 11.70
C SER A 272 3.35 7.58 11.90
N SER A 273 4.01 6.51 11.49
CA SER A 273 3.48 5.16 11.51
C SER A 273 4.59 4.23 11.97
N LEU A 274 4.38 3.60 13.13
CA LEU A 274 5.31 2.65 13.75
C LEU A 274 4.76 1.23 13.61
N PRO A 275 5.52 0.24 13.08
CA PRO A 275 5.07 -1.14 12.99
C PRO A 275 4.56 -1.68 14.33
N ILE A 276 3.49 -2.47 14.27
CA ILE A 276 3.14 -3.41 15.34
C ILE A 276 3.51 -4.81 14.83
N TYR A 277 4.46 -5.44 15.52
CA TYR A 277 4.83 -6.84 15.28
C TYR A 277 4.00 -7.77 16.17
N GLY A 278 3.61 -8.91 15.63
CA GLY A 278 2.97 -9.95 16.43
C GLY A 278 3.97 -10.66 17.34
N GLU A 279 3.46 -11.33 18.37
CA GLU A 279 4.25 -12.06 19.38
C GLU A 279 3.75 -13.49 19.61
N GLY A 280 2.65 -13.89 18.98
CA GLY A 280 1.97 -15.17 19.16
C GLY A 280 1.83 -16.01 17.88
N LYS A 281 0.91 -16.95 17.90
CA LYS A 281 0.61 -17.87 16.77
C LYS A 281 -0.77 -17.67 16.18
N GLU A 282 -1.60 -16.86 16.82
CA GLU A 282 -2.96 -16.60 16.38
C GLU A 282 -2.99 -15.63 15.21
N PRO A 283 -3.91 -15.81 14.24
CA PRO A 283 -4.12 -14.84 13.16
C PRO A 283 -4.32 -13.42 13.70
N GLY A 284 -3.41 -12.51 13.32
CA GLY A 284 -3.39 -11.11 13.72
C GLY A 284 -2.59 -10.84 14.99
N ASN A 285 -1.77 -11.81 15.40
CA ASN A 285 -0.72 -11.67 16.39
C ASN A 285 0.47 -12.58 16.02
N ASP A 286 0.78 -12.69 14.74
CA ASP A 286 1.78 -13.61 14.19
C ASP A 286 3.20 -13.15 14.50
N ALA A 287 3.92 -13.94 15.30
CA ALA A 287 5.29 -13.65 15.71
C ALA A 287 6.23 -13.39 14.52
N GLY A 288 6.91 -12.25 14.54
CA GLY A 288 7.87 -11.86 13.49
C GLY A 288 7.25 -11.25 12.23
N TYR A 289 5.93 -11.06 12.20
CA TYR A 289 5.23 -10.38 11.12
C TYR A 289 4.66 -9.05 11.59
N ILE A 290 4.51 -8.13 10.64
CA ILE A 290 3.71 -6.94 10.83
C ILE A 290 2.24 -7.33 10.85
N VAL A 291 1.60 -7.10 11.99
CA VAL A 291 0.16 -7.34 12.22
C VAL A 291 -0.63 -6.06 12.40
N GLY A 292 0.02 -4.91 12.25
CA GLY A 292 -0.66 -3.62 12.30
C GLY A 292 0.24 -2.47 11.85
N MET A 293 -0.38 -1.47 11.21
CA MET A 293 0.17 -0.13 11.11
C MET A 293 -0.79 0.89 11.75
N PRO A 294 -0.37 1.63 12.77
CA PRO A 294 -1.09 2.79 13.27
C PRO A 294 -1.22 3.86 12.19
N SER A 295 -2.42 4.39 12.05
CA SER A 295 -2.72 5.53 11.20
C SER A 295 -2.79 6.82 12.03
N CYS A 296 -2.39 7.93 11.43
CA CYS A 296 -2.61 9.26 11.98
C CYS A 296 -4.00 9.77 11.58
N TYR A 297 -4.68 10.41 12.52
CA TYR A 297 -5.95 11.11 12.32
C TYR A 297 -5.81 12.52 12.90
N PRO A 298 -5.26 13.49 12.14
CA PRO A 298 -5.15 14.85 12.63
C PRO A 298 -6.53 15.42 12.94
N ILE A 299 -6.59 16.35 13.90
CA ILE A 299 -7.82 17.11 14.13
C ILE A 299 -8.12 17.89 12.83
N PRO A 300 -9.33 17.79 12.26
CA PRO A 300 -9.68 18.53 11.05
C PRO A 300 -9.31 20.02 11.16
N GLY A 301 -8.60 20.54 10.16
CA GLY A 301 -8.10 21.93 10.16
C GLY A 301 -6.77 22.17 10.86
N SER A 302 -6.27 21.22 11.68
CA SER A 302 -5.02 21.40 12.44
C SER A 302 -3.75 21.24 11.61
N ILE A 303 -3.80 20.43 10.55
CA ILE A 303 -2.69 20.18 9.64
C ILE A 303 -3.13 20.48 8.22
N LYS A 304 -2.72 21.65 7.72
CA LYS A 304 -2.90 22.08 6.33
C LYS A 304 -1.58 22.01 5.58
N ILE A 305 -1.56 21.38 4.41
CA ILE A 305 -0.46 21.51 3.44
C ILE A 305 -0.85 22.60 2.44
N SER A 306 0.06 23.52 2.13
CA SER A 306 -0.16 24.56 1.12
C SER A 306 0.17 24.03 -0.27
N GLU A 307 -0.45 24.60 -1.31
CA GLU A 307 -0.05 24.31 -2.69
C GLU A 307 1.42 24.67 -2.88
N GLY A 308 2.21 23.74 -3.43
CA GLY A 308 3.65 23.93 -3.62
C GLY A 308 4.49 23.81 -2.35
N GLU A 309 3.90 23.52 -1.17
CA GLU A 309 4.65 23.20 0.04
C GLU A 309 5.42 21.88 -0.15
N THR A 310 6.68 21.85 0.31
CA THR A 310 7.47 20.63 0.30
C THR A 310 7.38 19.94 1.65
N VAL A 311 7.21 18.62 1.62
CA VAL A 311 7.26 17.77 2.81
C VAL A 311 8.37 16.74 2.65
N THR A 312 8.94 16.32 3.77
CA THR A 312 9.96 15.29 3.82
C THR A 312 9.35 13.96 4.23
N LEU A 313 9.49 12.94 3.41
CA LEU A 313 9.16 11.56 3.76
C LEU A 313 10.42 10.84 4.24
N LEU A 314 10.33 10.17 5.39
CA LEU A 314 11.37 9.32 5.96
C LEU A 314 10.86 7.88 6.08
N SER A 315 11.67 6.92 5.62
CA SER A 315 11.46 5.48 5.79
C SER A 315 12.66 4.86 6.50
N ASN A 316 12.39 4.19 7.61
CA ASN A 316 13.39 3.51 8.42
C ASN A 316 13.16 2.00 8.42
N TYR A 317 14.24 1.28 8.18
CA TYR A 317 14.35 -0.17 8.32
C TYR A 317 15.47 -0.50 9.29
N SER A 318 15.32 -1.58 10.05
CA SER A 318 16.47 -2.24 10.63
C SER A 318 17.27 -2.84 9.50
N ASN A 319 18.58 -2.67 9.53
CA ASN A 319 19.49 -3.31 8.59
C ASN A 319 20.53 -4.16 9.30
N ALA A 320 20.17 -4.73 10.46
CA ALA A 320 20.95 -5.76 11.13
C ALA A 320 21.15 -7.00 10.23
N GLN A 321 20.23 -7.20 9.29
CA GLN A 321 20.37 -8.09 8.15
C GLN A 321 19.95 -7.35 6.88
N ARG A 322 20.31 -7.90 5.73
CA ARG A 322 19.92 -7.36 4.42
C ARG A 322 18.44 -7.67 4.16
N HIS A 323 17.72 -6.74 3.56
CA HIS A 323 16.33 -6.92 3.13
C HIS A 323 16.17 -6.59 1.64
N THR A 324 15.51 -7.46 0.87
CA THR A 324 15.24 -7.25 -0.56
C THR A 324 13.78 -6.90 -0.82
N GLY A 325 13.49 -6.21 -1.93
CA GLY A 325 12.12 -5.93 -2.34
C GLY A 325 11.28 -5.17 -1.31
N VAL A 326 11.91 -4.36 -0.45
CA VAL A 326 11.15 -3.65 0.60
C VAL A 326 10.49 -2.41 0.04
N MET A 327 9.27 -2.11 0.50
CA MET A 327 8.53 -0.92 0.10
C MET A 327 8.59 0.18 1.17
N GLY A 328 8.34 1.42 0.76
CA GLY A 328 8.21 2.56 1.66
C GLY A 328 7.18 3.53 1.12
N LEU A 329 5.91 3.15 1.21
CA LEU A 329 4.79 3.95 0.72
C LEU A 329 4.10 4.66 1.88
N PHE A 330 3.59 5.87 1.65
CA PHE A 330 2.81 6.63 2.62
C PHE A 330 1.51 7.10 1.99
N TYR A 331 0.40 6.59 2.53
CA TYR A 331 -0.95 6.91 2.08
C TYR A 331 -1.45 8.12 2.86
N LEU A 332 -2.08 9.06 2.17
CA LEU A 332 -2.73 10.23 2.77
C LEU A 332 -4.13 10.41 2.17
N LEU A 333 -5.06 10.84 3.02
CA LEU A 333 -6.32 11.43 2.57
C LEU A 333 -6.25 12.93 2.82
N VAL A 334 -6.41 13.70 1.74
CA VAL A 334 -6.32 15.16 1.76
C VAL A 334 -7.65 15.75 1.32
N ALA A 335 -8.25 16.58 2.15
CA ALA A 335 -9.40 17.39 1.76
C ALA A 335 -8.89 18.69 1.13
N GLU A 336 -8.92 18.75 -0.19
CA GLU A 336 -8.54 19.96 -0.92
C GLU A 336 -9.59 21.06 -0.78
N PRO A 337 -9.21 22.34 -0.89
CA PRO A 337 -10.16 23.44 -1.01
C PRO A 337 -11.12 23.20 -2.18
N SER A 338 -12.43 23.34 -1.95
CA SER A 338 -13.40 23.28 -3.04
C SER A 338 -13.10 24.39 -4.04
N SER A 339 -13.00 24.05 -5.33
CA SER A 339 -12.89 25.04 -6.43
C SER A 339 -14.13 25.95 -6.55
N LYS A 340 -15.15 25.73 -5.73
CA LYS A 340 -16.30 26.62 -5.58
C LYS A 340 -16.13 27.42 -4.28
N PRO A 341 -16.05 28.76 -4.34
CA PRO A 341 -16.33 29.55 -3.17
C PRO A 341 -17.76 29.24 -2.74
N ASN A 342 -17.98 28.97 -1.46
CA ASN A 342 -19.30 29.12 -0.86
C ASN A 342 -19.64 30.62 -0.84
N SER A 343 -19.94 31.19 -2.00
CA SER A 343 -20.66 32.45 -2.10
C SER A 343 -22.14 32.15 -1.87
N ILE A 344 -22.48 31.90 -0.61
CA ILE A 344 -23.80 32.27 -0.08
C ILE A 344 -23.52 33.23 1.06
N LEU A 345 -23.25 34.48 0.68
CA LEU A 345 -23.60 35.64 1.49
C LEU A 345 -25.13 35.68 1.51
N SER A 346 -25.75 34.96 2.45
CA SER A 346 -27.13 35.27 2.83
C SER A 346 -27.06 36.35 3.90
N LEU A 347 -27.15 37.60 3.45
CA LEU A 347 -27.61 38.72 4.26
C LEU A 347 -28.99 38.36 4.81
N TYR A 348 -29.11 38.36 6.13
CA TYR A 348 -30.30 38.81 6.85
C TYR A 348 -29.86 39.63 8.05
#